data_AF-A0A961REM2-F1
#
_entry.id   AF-A0A961REM2-F1
#
_cell.length_a   1.000
_cell.length_b   1.000
_cell.length_c   1.000
_cell.angle_alpha   90.00
_cell.angle_beta   90.00
_cell.angle_gamma   90.00
#
_symmetry.space_group_name_H-M   'P 1'
#
loop_
_entity.id
_entity.type
_entity.pdbx_description
1 polymer ?
#
loop_
_entity_poly.entity_id
_entity_poly.type
_entity_poly.pdbx_seq_one_letter_code
_entity_poly.pdbx_strand_id
1 'polypeptide(L)' 'MTLQRAVLAGGCFWGMQDLIRKLPGVTDTRVGYTGGDVANATYRNHGTHAEGIEIR' A
#
# COMPACT_ATOMS: atom_id res chain seq x y z
N MET A 1 11.57 -19.02 -6.60
CA MET A 1 10.35 -18.50 -7.25
C MET A 1 10.41 -16.99 -7.23
N THR A 2 10.07 -16.31 -8.32
CA THR A 2 10.09 -14.84 -8.38
C THR A 2 8.70 -14.32 -8.03
N LEU A 3 8.59 -13.58 -6.93
CA LEU A 3 7.32 -12.96 -6.53
C LEU A 3 7.02 -11.75 -7.42
N GLN A 4 5.75 -11.60 -7.79
CA GLN A 4 5.29 -10.40 -8.49
C GLN A 4 4.94 -9.31 -7.48
N ARG A 5 4.85 -8.06 -7.94
CA ARG A 5 4.54 -6.93 -7.08
C ARG A 5 3.37 -6.13 -7.65
N ALA A 6 2.43 -5.78 -6.79
CA ALA A 6 1.35 -4.84 -7.08
C ALA A 6 1.29 -3.71 -6.05
N VAL A 7 0.79 -2.54 -6.47
CA VAL A 7 0.50 -1.41 -5.58
C VAL A 7 -0.93 -0.97 -5.85
N LEU A 8 -1.77 -0.96 -4.81
CA LEU A 8 -3.18 -0.58 -4.88
C LEU A 8 -3.46 0.58 -3.92
N ALA A 9 -4.37 1.48 -4.30
CA ALA A 9 -4.87 2.56 -3.45
C ALA A 9 -6.41 2.60 -3.56
N GLY A 10 -7.11 2.58 -2.43
CA GLY A 10 -8.56 2.34 -2.40
C GLY A 10 -9.27 2.77 -1.12
N GLY A 11 -8.71 3.73 -0.37
CA GLY A 11 -9.24 4.18 0.92
C GLY A 11 -8.29 3.90 2.07
N CYS A 12 -8.81 3.76 3.29
CA CYS A 12 -7.96 3.54 4.48
C CYS A 12 -7.11 2.28 4.34
N PHE A 13 -5.79 2.43 4.38
CA PHE A 13 -4.86 1.33 4.14
C PHE A 13 -4.91 0.22 5.21
N TRP A 14 -5.47 0.48 6.39
CA TRP A 14 -5.57 -0.49 7.49
C TRP A 14 -6.64 -1.52 7.17
N GLY A 15 -7.79 -1.06 6.68
CA GLY A 15 -8.85 -1.94 6.20
C GLY A 15 -8.40 -2.72 4.97
N MET A 16 -7.75 -2.05 4.02
CA MET A 16 -7.18 -2.72 2.85
C MET A 16 -6.16 -3.80 3.24
N GLN A 17 -5.22 -3.48 4.12
CA GLN A 17 -4.19 -4.44 4.56
C GLN A 17 -4.80 -5.62 5.30
N ASP A 18 -5.75 -5.39 6.21
CA ASP A 18 -6.36 -6.49 6.96
C ASP A 18 -7.14 -7.47 6.07
N LEU A 19 -7.80 -6.96 5.02
CA LEU A 19 -8.53 -7.79 4.05
C LEU A 19 -7.58 -8.51 3.08
N ILE A 20 -6.64 -7.78 2.45
CA ILE A 20 -5.81 -8.30 1.36
C ILE A 20 -4.78 -9.32 1.86
N ARG A 21 -4.19 -9.12 3.04
CA ARG A 21 -3.17 -10.04 3.59
C ARG A 21 -3.68 -11.47 3.84
N LYS A 22 -5.00 -11.67 3.81
CA LYS A 22 -5.67 -12.98 4.02
C LYS A 22 -5.95 -13.69 2.69
N LEU A 23 -5.73 -13.04 1.54
CA LEU A 23 -6.03 -13.62 0.24
C LEU A 23 -5.00 -14.72 -0.13
N PRO A 24 -5.45 -15.85 -0.71
CA PRO A 24 -4.53 -16.89 -1.16
C PRO A 24 -3.51 -16.36 -2.17
N GLY A 25 -2.24 -16.72 -1.97
CA GLY A 25 -1.13 -16.30 -2.84
C GLY A 25 -0.49 -14.97 -2.44
N VAL A 26 -1.07 -14.22 -1.50
CA VAL A 26 -0.39 -13.06 -0.90
C VAL A 26 0.63 -13.54 0.13
N THR A 27 1.88 -13.15 -0.07
CA THR A 27 3.03 -13.52 0.76
C THR A 27 3.46 -12.41 1.69
N ASP A 28 3.35 -11.14 1.26
CA ASP A 28 3.73 -9.97 2.04
C ASP A 28 2.86 -8.75 1.70
N THR A 29 2.68 -7.86 2.68
CA THR A 29 1.99 -6.58 2.48
C THR A 29 2.66 -5.45 3.26
N ARG A 30 2.77 -4.27 2.63
CA ARG A 30 3.28 -3.06 3.27
C ARG A 30 2.38 -1.87 2.93
N VAL A 31 1.98 -1.11 3.94
CA VAL A 31 1.23 0.15 3.75
C VAL A 31 2.15 1.36 3.61
N GLY A 32 1.68 2.38 2.92
CA GLY A 32 2.40 3.64 2.76
C GLY A 32 1.62 4.64 1.91
N TYR A 33 2.34 5.66 1.43
CA TYR A 33 1.82 6.75 0.62
C TYR A 33 2.46 6.70 -0.76
N THR A 34 1.65 6.77 -1.83
CA THR A 34 2.15 6.62 -3.21
C THR A 34 1.40 7.52 -4.20
N GLY A 35 2.02 7.78 -5.35
CA GLY A 35 1.39 8.49 -6.47
C GLY A 35 1.28 10.01 -6.36
N GLY A 36 1.84 10.63 -5.32
CA GLY A 36 1.78 12.09 -5.13
C GLY A 36 3.09 12.82 -5.43
N ASP A 37 3.17 14.04 -4.92
CA ASP A 37 4.11 15.10 -5.33
C ASP A 37 5.23 15.41 -4.32
N VAL A 38 5.24 14.78 -3.14
CA VAL A 38 6.19 15.08 -2.07
C VAL A 38 7.11 13.91 -1.74
N ALA A 39 8.40 14.18 -1.53
CA ALA A 39 9.33 13.18 -1.06
C ALA A 39 9.14 12.89 0.44
N ASN A 40 9.51 11.68 0.88
CA ASN A 40 9.50 11.27 2.30
C ASN A 40 8.15 11.48 3.00
N ALA A 41 7.07 11.14 2.32
CA ALA A 41 5.71 11.24 2.83
C ALA A 41 5.55 10.54 4.20
N THR A 42 4.81 11.19 5.09
CA THR A 42 4.47 10.71 6.44
C THR A 42 2.96 10.79 6.67
N TYR A 43 2.49 10.19 7.75
CA TYR A 43 1.07 10.25 8.11
C TYR A 43 0.51 11.68 8.20
N ARG A 44 1.29 12.61 8.74
CA ARG A 44 0.87 14.01 8.91
C ARG A 44 1.19 14.90 7.70
N ASN A 45 2.02 14.43 6.77
CA ASN A 45 2.44 15.20 5.61
C ASN A 45 2.72 14.27 4.43
N HIS A 46 1.72 14.10 3.56
CA HIS A 46 1.83 13.25 2.36
C HIS A 46 1.22 13.91 1.11
N GLY A 47 1.04 15.24 1.08
CA GLY A 47 0.64 15.99 -0.12
C GLY A 47 -0.55 15.38 -0.86
N THR A 48 -0.38 15.14 -2.16
CA THR A 48 -1.38 14.49 -3.03
C THR A 48 -1.28 12.97 -3.09
N HIS A 49 -0.44 12.33 -2.25
CA HIS A 49 -0.34 10.87 -2.23
C HIS A 49 -1.64 10.24 -1.75
N ALA A 50 -1.95 9.08 -2.32
CA ALA A 50 -2.98 8.21 -1.78
C ALA A 50 -2.40 7.26 -0.73
N GLU A 51 -3.21 6.91 0.27
CA GLU A 51 -2.96 5.72 1.09
C GLU A 51 -3.00 4.48 0.20
N GLY A 52 -1.92 3.71 0.21
CA GLY A 52 -1.74 2.54 -0.64
C GLY A 52 -1.10 1.37 0.08
N ILE A 53 -1.22 0.20 -0.56
CA ILE A 53 -0.65 -1.07 -0.12
C ILE A 53 0.20 -1.67 -1.24
N GLU A 54 1.44 -2.03 -0.92
CA GLU A 54 2.30 -2.88 -1.73
C GLU A 54 2.04 -4.35 -1.35
N ILE A 55 1.89 -5.21 -2.36
CA ILE A 55 1.55 -6.64 -2.23
C ILE A 55 2.62 -7.45 -2.96
N ARG A 56 3.06 -8.56 -2.36
CA ARG A 56 3.91 -9.58 -3.00
C ARG A 56 3.34 -10.97 -2.85
#